data_AF-A0A7V4IWQ1-F1
#
_entry.id   AF-A0A7V4IWQ1-F1
#
_cell.length_a   1.000
_cell.length_b   1.000
_cell.length_c   1.000
_cell.angle_alpha   90.00
_cell.angle_beta   90.00
_cell.angle_gamma   90.00
#
_symmetry.space_group_name_H-M   'P 1'
#
loop_
_entity.id
_entity.type
_entity.pdbx_description
1 polymer ?
#
loop_
_entity_poly.entity_id
_entity_poly.type
_entity_poly.pdbx_seq_one_letter_code
_entity_poly.pdbx_strand_id
1 'polypeptide(L)'
;MATYLRLFWAVMALAAGCGAPSAAKPGVKASIAPNGSIALQLAGRDLGTLEPALHEAVWRGASIAPARLGASVTPGDLRGQIRAPGGTVVNTRLRYNRIDDGLHLTYELTPTAPIRLNSLHVHLPMPVAMCAGGSYVVDGEAVPFPAQLGAVHLRSGEMRTLALRFALGAELEMRFARPTPVLVQDDRQWGPTMTVRIGPQLDGQTEWPAGRSLLIEFTLTAKGGMEVIEDGPVTIAAGREWLPLDVDLEIQAGSALDFSKLVPWHAPAGALGRVVARGPHFVFERQPNSPVRFYGFNLCFSAQYLSKEECDRLAERLQRMGYNAVRFHHHE
;
A
#
# COMPACT_ATOMS: atom_id res chain seq x y z
N MET A 1 -53.24 -9.44 -19.71
CA MET A 1 -53.41 -10.25 -20.93
C MET A 1 -53.11 -9.31 -22.09
N ALA A 2 -51.82 -9.16 -22.39
CA ALA A 2 -51.19 -9.61 -23.63
C ALA A 2 -51.36 -8.55 -24.75
N THR A 3 -50.45 -8.17 -25.65
CA THR A 3 -49.07 -8.50 -26.04
C THR A 3 -48.95 -7.87 -27.45
N TYR A 4 -48.04 -6.89 -27.62
CA TYR A 4 -47.21 -6.60 -28.82
C TYR A 4 -47.75 -6.15 -30.21
N LEU A 5 -46.87 -5.32 -30.82
CA LEU A 5 -46.44 -5.21 -32.24
C LEU A 5 -47.36 -4.41 -33.20
N ARG A 6 -46.90 -3.48 -34.09
CA ARG A 6 -45.71 -3.37 -34.97
C ARG A 6 -45.44 -1.88 -35.29
N LEU A 7 -44.21 -1.38 -35.17
CA LEU A 7 -43.15 -1.27 -36.21
C LEU A 7 -43.41 -0.17 -37.27
N PHE A 8 -42.56 0.87 -37.33
CA PHE A 8 -41.93 1.32 -38.59
C PHE A 8 -40.71 2.21 -38.31
N TRP A 9 -39.57 1.78 -38.85
CA TRP A 9 -38.26 2.44 -38.84
C TRP A 9 -38.17 3.47 -39.97
N ALA A 10 -37.51 4.60 -39.72
CA ALA A 10 -36.92 5.43 -40.76
C ALA A 10 -35.52 5.89 -40.33
N VAL A 11 -34.59 5.64 -41.24
CA VAL A 11 -33.13 5.76 -41.14
C VAL A 11 -32.70 7.22 -41.18
N MET A 12 -31.75 7.60 -40.32
CA MET A 12 -30.87 8.73 -40.58
C MET A 12 -29.43 8.33 -40.24
N ALA A 13 -28.67 8.01 -41.27
CA ALA A 13 -27.23 7.80 -41.19
C ALA A 13 -26.53 9.16 -41.27
N LEU A 14 -25.67 9.47 -40.30
CA LEU A 14 -24.60 10.44 -40.51
C LEU A 14 -23.39 10.12 -39.63
N ALA A 15 -22.30 9.83 -40.35
CA ALA A 15 -20.89 9.93 -39.98
C ALA A 15 -20.38 9.11 -38.78
N ALA A 16 -19.84 7.93 -39.13
CA ALA A 16 -18.76 7.30 -38.39
C ALA A 16 -17.55 8.25 -38.34
N GLY A 17 -17.43 8.99 -37.24
CA GLY A 17 -16.16 9.57 -36.81
C GLY A 17 -15.35 8.47 -36.16
N CYS A 18 -14.41 7.89 -36.89
CA CYS A 18 -13.32 7.10 -36.33
C CYS A 18 -12.56 7.98 -35.32
N GLY A 19 -12.92 7.88 -34.05
CA GLY A 19 -12.06 8.32 -32.97
C GLY A 19 -10.74 7.56 -33.08
N ALA A 20 -9.64 8.32 -33.18
CA ALA A 20 -8.27 7.82 -33.20
C ALA A 20 -8.05 6.72 -32.15
N PRO A 21 -7.13 5.75 -32.37
CA PRO A 21 -6.77 4.81 -31.33
C PRO A 21 -6.39 5.61 -30.07
N SER A 22 -7.11 5.37 -28.98
CA SER A 22 -6.69 5.78 -27.64
C SER A 22 -5.20 5.48 -27.55
N ALA A 23 -4.38 6.49 -27.23
CA ALA A 23 -2.98 6.25 -26.88
C ALA A 23 -2.95 5.06 -25.92
N ALA A 24 -2.24 3.99 -26.30
CA ALA A 24 -2.16 2.81 -25.47
C ALA A 24 -1.70 3.28 -24.09
N LYS A 25 -2.49 2.96 -23.05
CA LYS A 25 -2.13 3.36 -21.69
C LYS A 25 -0.72 2.86 -21.39
N PRO A 26 0.12 3.65 -20.70
CA PRO A 26 1.46 3.24 -20.31
C PRO A 26 1.46 1.84 -19.71
N GLY A 27 2.38 0.99 -20.15
CA GLY A 27 2.44 -0.41 -19.70
C GLY A 27 2.78 -0.51 -18.20
N VAL A 28 3.50 0.48 -17.68
CA VAL A 28 3.97 0.56 -16.29
C VAL A 28 3.48 1.86 -15.65
N LYS A 29 3.10 1.77 -14.38
CA LYS A 29 2.87 2.89 -13.47
C LYS A 29 3.89 2.86 -12.34
N ALA A 30 4.55 3.98 -12.08
CA ALA A 30 5.50 4.17 -11.00
C ALA A 30 4.97 5.22 -10.03
N SER A 31 4.76 4.82 -8.77
CA SER A 31 4.35 5.71 -7.68
C SER A 31 5.55 5.99 -6.77
N ILE A 32 6.04 7.23 -6.77
CA ILE A 32 7.20 7.66 -5.99
C ILE A 32 6.74 8.15 -4.62
N ALA A 33 7.17 7.47 -3.55
CA ALA A 33 6.84 7.80 -2.18
C ALA A 33 7.78 8.87 -1.59
N PRO A 34 7.36 9.64 -0.56
CA PRO A 34 8.15 10.72 0.04
C PRO A 34 9.52 10.27 0.62
N ASN A 35 9.65 9.01 1.00
CA ASN A 35 10.90 8.43 1.49
C ASN A 35 11.89 8.05 0.36
N GLY A 36 11.45 8.07 -0.90
CA GLY A 36 12.24 7.71 -2.08
C GLY A 36 12.10 6.25 -2.55
N SER A 37 11.15 5.47 -2.01
CA SER A 37 10.78 4.20 -2.64
C SER A 37 9.86 4.41 -3.83
N ILE A 38 9.88 3.49 -4.80
CA ILE A 38 9.07 3.58 -6.02
C ILE A 38 8.28 2.29 -6.19
N ALA A 39 6.97 2.33 -5.95
CA ALA A 39 6.09 1.20 -6.21
C ALA A 39 5.80 1.09 -7.71
N LEU A 40 6.05 -0.09 -8.28
CA LEU A 40 5.85 -0.35 -9.70
C LEU A 40 4.62 -1.25 -9.91
N GLN A 41 3.75 -0.83 -10.81
CA GLN A 41 2.63 -1.63 -11.28
C GLN A 41 2.77 -1.87 -12.77
N LEU A 42 2.54 -3.10 -13.19
CA LEU A 42 2.56 -3.51 -14.58
C LEU A 42 1.17 -4.00 -14.99
N ALA A 43 0.55 -3.31 -15.96
CA ALA A 43 -0.83 -3.57 -16.38
C ALA A 43 -1.83 -3.66 -15.20
N GLY A 44 -1.66 -2.79 -14.19
CA GLY A 44 -2.51 -2.74 -13.00
C GLY A 44 -2.23 -3.81 -11.93
N ARG A 45 -1.24 -4.68 -12.14
CA ARG A 45 -0.77 -5.64 -11.14
C ARG A 45 0.47 -5.12 -10.43
N ASP A 46 0.59 -5.39 -9.14
CA ASP A 46 1.80 -5.07 -8.38
C ASP A 46 3.00 -5.86 -8.91
N LEU A 47 4.04 -5.15 -9.32
CA LEU A 47 5.32 -5.73 -9.74
C LEU A 47 6.32 -5.77 -8.58
N GLY A 48 6.17 -4.88 -7.59
CA GLY A 48 7.08 -4.73 -6.47
C GLY A 48 7.53 -3.28 -6.26
N THR A 49 8.24 -3.05 -5.16
CA THR A 49 8.74 -1.72 -4.79
C THR A 49 10.25 -1.66 -4.96
N LEU A 50 10.71 -0.71 -5.77
CA LEU A 50 12.11 -0.38 -5.92
C LEU A 50 12.54 0.49 -4.72
N GLU A 51 13.42 -0.03 -3.86
CA GLU A 51 13.81 0.66 -2.63
C GLU A 51 15.25 0.36 -2.15
N PRO A 52 15.87 1.28 -1.39
CA PRO A 52 17.12 1.01 -0.70
C PRO A 52 16.99 -0.06 0.39
N ALA A 53 17.96 -0.98 0.42
CA ALA A 53 18.06 -2.03 1.42
C ALA A 53 19.51 -2.44 1.71
N LEU A 54 19.70 -3.19 2.78
CA LEU A 54 21.01 -3.72 3.19
C LEU A 54 20.88 -5.11 3.81
N HIS A 55 21.99 -5.84 3.82
CA HIS A 55 22.20 -7.00 4.69
C HIS A 55 23.48 -6.79 5.48
N GLU A 56 23.39 -6.87 6.81
CA GLU A 56 24.56 -6.88 7.70
C GLU A 56 25.37 -8.17 7.51
N ALA A 57 26.60 -8.19 8.03
CA ALA A 57 27.53 -9.33 7.94
C ALA A 57 26.93 -10.68 8.40
N VAL A 58 25.99 -10.64 9.36
CA VAL A 58 25.25 -11.82 9.88
C VAL A 58 23.96 -12.12 9.11
N TRP A 59 23.81 -11.58 7.89
CA TRP A 59 22.66 -11.75 7.00
C TRP A 59 21.31 -11.27 7.54
N ARG A 60 21.31 -10.40 8.55
CA ARG A 60 20.09 -9.68 8.95
C ARG A 60 19.87 -8.50 8.01
N GLY A 61 18.70 -8.49 7.36
CA GLY A 61 18.32 -7.47 6.39
C GLY A 61 17.47 -6.35 6.98
N ALA A 62 17.51 -5.18 6.35
CA ALA A 62 16.57 -4.09 6.55
C ALA A 62 16.39 -3.31 5.25
N SER A 63 15.21 -2.74 5.03
CA SER A 63 14.94 -1.80 3.95
C SER A 63 14.52 -0.44 4.51
N ILE A 64 14.29 0.51 3.61
CA ILE A 64 13.92 1.87 3.96
C ILE A 64 12.66 1.91 4.81
N ALA A 65 12.65 2.77 5.84
CA ALA A 65 11.46 2.96 6.66
C ALA A 65 10.29 3.53 5.81
N PRO A 66 9.03 3.15 6.10
CA PRO A 66 7.87 3.70 5.42
C PRO A 66 7.83 5.24 5.50
N ALA A 67 7.30 5.86 4.45
CA ALA A 67 7.04 7.30 4.47
C ALA A 67 6.04 7.65 5.59
N ARG A 68 6.28 8.75 6.31
CA ARG A 68 5.33 9.24 7.31
C ARG A 68 4.13 9.85 6.59
N LEU A 69 2.93 9.58 7.12
CA LEU A 69 1.70 10.20 6.63
C LEU A 69 1.81 11.73 6.69
N GLY A 70 1.51 12.41 5.59
CA GLY A 70 1.58 13.87 5.50
C GLY A 70 2.99 14.46 5.44
N ALA A 71 4.02 13.65 5.20
CA ALA A 71 5.38 14.16 5.00
C ALA A 71 5.43 15.10 3.79
N SER A 72 6.03 16.29 3.98
CA SER A 72 6.29 17.23 2.89
C SER A 72 7.32 16.63 1.93
N VAL A 73 6.95 16.60 0.66
CA VAL A 73 7.81 16.17 -0.45
C VAL A 73 8.52 17.40 -0.99
N THR A 74 9.85 17.37 -1.09
CA THR A 74 10.54 18.24 -2.05
C THR A 74 10.60 17.47 -3.36
N PRO A 75 9.84 17.85 -4.41
CA PRO A 75 9.84 17.13 -5.67
C PRO A 75 11.27 17.00 -6.20
N GLY A 76 11.65 15.78 -6.61
CA GLY A 76 13.00 15.50 -7.12
C GLY A 76 14.14 15.37 -6.08
N ASP A 77 13.88 15.57 -4.78
CA ASP A 77 14.87 15.35 -3.70
C ASP A 77 14.20 14.74 -2.46
N LEU A 78 14.15 13.40 -2.45
CA LEU A 78 13.42 12.61 -1.46
C LEU A 78 14.40 12.00 -0.46
N ARG A 79 14.04 12.00 0.81
CA ARG A 79 14.92 11.54 1.89
C ARG A 79 14.24 10.48 2.74
N GLY A 80 15.01 9.47 3.12
CA GLY A 80 14.57 8.44 4.03
C GLY A 80 15.73 7.86 4.83
N GLN A 81 15.46 6.77 5.54
CA GLN A 81 16.44 6.11 6.39
C GLN A 81 16.19 4.61 6.39
N ILE A 82 17.26 3.83 6.32
CA ILE A 82 17.27 2.42 6.71
C ILE A 82 17.77 2.37 8.15
N ARG A 83 17.08 1.64 9.03
CA ARG A 83 17.59 1.31 10.35
C ARG A 83 18.11 -0.12 10.32
N ALA A 84 19.42 -0.28 10.31
CA ALA A 84 20.04 -1.60 10.30
C ALA A 84 19.69 -2.37 11.59
N PRO A 85 19.62 -3.71 11.55
CA PRO A 85 19.32 -4.52 12.73
C PRO A 85 20.32 -4.36 13.89
N GLY A 86 21.58 -4.05 13.60
CA GLY A 86 22.60 -3.67 14.58
C GLY A 86 22.49 -2.23 15.12
N GLY A 87 21.52 -1.46 14.65
CA GLY A 87 21.18 -0.12 15.16
C GLY A 87 21.74 1.05 14.35
N THR A 88 22.74 0.82 13.50
CA THR A 88 23.28 1.85 12.61
C THR A 88 22.21 2.35 11.64
N VAL A 89 22.16 3.67 11.45
CA VAL A 89 21.25 4.30 10.48
C VAL A 89 22.00 4.52 9.17
N VAL A 90 21.34 4.27 8.05
CA VAL A 90 21.80 4.66 6.72
C VAL A 90 20.83 5.71 6.21
N ASN A 91 21.30 6.94 6.04
CA ASN A 91 20.50 7.99 5.40
C ASN A 91 20.40 7.68 3.91
N THR A 92 19.20 7.81 3.36
CA THR A 92 18.94 7.62 1.93
C THR A 92 18.50 8.94 1.33
N ARG A 93 18.94 9.19 0.10
CA ARG A 93 18.47 10.31 -0.72
C ARG A 93 18.24 9.83 -2.14
N LEU A 94 17.03 10.02 -2.66
CA LEU A 94 16.70 9.81 -4.05
C LEU A 94 16.58 11.16 -4.75
N ARG A 95 17.38 11.36 -5.80
CA ARG A 95 17.13 12.37 -6.83
C ARG A 95 16.63 11.69 -8.09
N TYR A 96 15.63 12.26 -8.74
CA TYR A 96 15.11 11.71 -9.98
C TYR A 96 14.72 12.78 -10.99
N ASN A 97 14.83 12.44 -12.27
CA ASN A 97 14.31 13.21 -13.39
C ASN A 97 13.37 12.35 -14.21
N ARG A 98 12.24 12.92 -14.65
CA ARG A 98 11.34 12.28 -15.61
C ARG A 98 11.98 12.37 -17.01
N ILE A 99 11.90 11.29 -17.76
CA ILE A 99 12.29 11.23 -19.19
C ILE A 99 11.13 10.63 -19.99
N ASP A 100 11.18 10.72 -21.32
CA ASP A 100 10.05 10.42 -22.21
C ASP A 100 9.42 9.03 -21.97
N ASP A 101 10.23 8.01 -21.69
CA ASP A 101 9.82 6.62 -21.49
C ASP A 101 10.12 6.08 -20.08
N GLY A 102 10.47 6.95 -19.14
CA GLY A 102 10.90 6.49 -17.83
C GLY A 102 11.39 7.51 -16.80
N LEU A 103 12.31 7.05 -15.95
CA LEU A 103 12.94 7.82 -14.88
C LEU A 103 14.46 7.66 -14.95
N HIS A 104 15.19 8.76 -14.77
CA HIS A 104 16.59 8.71 -14.37
C HIS A 104 16.69 8.84 -12.85
N LEU A 105 17.35 7.89 -12.19
CA LEU A 105 17.38 7.75 -10.73
C LEU A 105 18.80 7.85 -10.21
N THR A 106 19.00 8.60 -9.13
CA THR A 106 20.25 8.65 -8.37
C THR A 106 19.97 8.45 -6.89
N TYR A 107 20.34 7.28 -6.38
CA TYR A 107 20.30 6.98 -4.95
C TYR A 107 21.65 7.25 -4.31
N GLU A 108 21.62 7.90 -3.15
CA GLU A 108 22.76 8.12 -2.27
C GLU A 108 22.48 7.49 -0.91
N LEU A 109 23.32 6.54 -0.49
CA LEU A 109 23.17 5.76 0.74
C LEU A 109 24.37 6.01 1.65
N THR A 110 24.15 6.66 2.80
CA THR A 110 25.23 7.14 3.68
C THR A 110 25.06 6.60 5.11
N PRO A 111 25.89 5.64 5.54
CA PRO A 111 25.89 5.17 6.93
C PRO A 111 26.30 6.28 7.91
N THR A 112 25.62 6.38 9.04
CA THR A 112 25.94 7.37 10.10
C THR A 112 27.06 6.91 11.02
N ALA A 113 27.40 5.62 11.00
CA ALA A 113 28.47 4.98 11.76
C ALA A 113 29.12 3.89 10.89
N PRO A 114 30.34 3.41 11.22
CA PRO A 114 30.93 2.27 10.54
C PRO A 114 30.02 1.04 10.62
N ILE A 115 29.91 0.29 9.54
CA ILE A 115 29.03 -0.89 9.46
C ILE A 115 29.62 -1.96 8.57
N ARG A 116 29.52 -3.23 8.98
CA ARG A 116 29.92 -4.39 8.16
C ARG A 116 28.70 -4.97 7.47
N LEU A 117 28.82 -5.12 6.15
CA LEU A 117 27.70 -5.42 5.28
C LEU A 117 28.07 -6.56 4.34
N ASN A 118 27.11 -7.42 4.05
CA ASN A 118 27.16 -8.35 2.91
C ASN A 118 26.60 -7.68 1.64
N SER A 119 25.72 -6.67 1.81
CA SER A 119 25.25 -5.84 0.70
C SER A 119 24.69 -4.51 1.18
N LEU A 120 24.82 -3.47 0.34
CA LEU A 120 24.10 -2.20 0.42
C LEU A 120 23.67 -1.87 -1.01
N HIS A 121 22.37 -1.74 -1.23
CA HIS A 121 21.83 -1.79 -2.59
C HIS A 121 20.48 -1.09 -2.68
N VAL A 122 20.01 -0.93 -3.91
CA VAL A 122 18.60 -0.70 -4.23
C VAL A 122 18.08 -2.02 -4.82
N HIS A 123 16.96 -2.53 -4.31
CA HIS A 123 16.37 -3.76 -4.86
C HIS A 123 14.97 -3.57 -5.42
N LEU A 124 14.59 -4.48 -6.30
CA LEU A 124 13.22 -4.69 -6.75
C LEU A 124 12.87 -6.16 -6.52
N PRO A 125 12.22 -6.51 -5.39
CA PRO A 125 11.65 -7.82 -5.18
C PRO A 125 10.36 -7.94 -5.99
N MET A 126 10.29 -8.95 -6.86
CA MET A 126 9.14 -9.20 -7.73
C MET A 126 8.50 -10.53 -7.38
N PRO A 127 7.16 -10.64 -7.33
CA PRO A 127 6.50 -11.92 -7.16
C PRO A 127 6.92 -12.92 -8.24
N VAL A 128 7.22 -14.18 -7.86
CA VAL A 128 7.57 -15.24 -8.82
C VAL A 128 6.51 -15.39 -9.92
N ALA A 129 5.23 -15.19 -9.58
CA ALA A 129 4.12 -15.24 -10.53
C ALA A 129 4.19 -14.16 -11.62
N MET A 130 4.84 -13.02 -11.36
CA MET A 130 5.08 -11.98 -12.38
C MET A 130 6.21 -12.40 -13.33
N CYS A 131 7.23 -13.09 -12.81
CA CYS A 131 8.40 -13.53 -13.57
C CYS A 131 8.18 -14.82 -14.37
N ALA A 132 7.17 -15.62 -13.99
CA ALA A 132 6.88 -16.92 -14.59
C ALA A 132 6.64 -16.81 -16.11
N GLY A 133 7.33 -17.64 -16.89
CA GLY A 133 7.28 -17.62 -18.36
C GLY A 133 8.00 -16.43 -19.00
N GLY A 134 8.65 -15.57 -18.20
CA GLY A 134 9.48 -14.46 -18.65
C GLY A 134 10.97 -14.80 -18.73
N SER A 135 11.77 -13.77 -18.99
CA SER A 135 13.23 -13.84 -19.06
C SER A 135 13.86 -12.54 -18.57
N TYR A 136 15.10 -12.59 -18.12
CA TYR A 136 15.93 -11.40 -17.97
C TYR A 136 17.00 -11.36 -19.06
N VAL A 137 17.39 -10.16 -19.49
CA VAL A 137 18.41 -9.95 -20.53
C VAL A 137 19.52 -9.10 -19.94
N VAL A 138 20.73 -9.63 -19.91
CA VAL A 138 21.91 -8.95 -19.34
C VAL A 138 22.87 -8.69 -20.48
N ASP A 139 23.11 -7.41 -20.78
CA ASP A 139 24.02 -6.99 -21.86
C ASP A 139 23.76 -7.71 -23.19
N GLY A 140 22.48 -7.92 -23.51
CA GLY A 140 21.99 -8.57 -24.74
C GLY A 140 21.82 -10.10 -24.65
N GLU A 141 22.31 -10.74 -23.58
CA GLU A 141 22.17 -12.18 -23.35
C GLU A 141 20.86 -12.47 -22.60
N ALA A 142 19.92 -13.15 -23.25
CA ALA A 142 18.62 -13.50 -22.66
C ALA A 142 18.68 -14.84 -21.91
N VAL A 143 18.18 -14.87 -20.68
CA VAL A 143 18.08 -16.06 -19.83
C VAL A 143 16.66 -16.17 -19.28
N PRO A 144 15.99 -17.33 -19.41
CA PRO A 144 14.64 -17.50 -18.87
C PRO A 144 14.65 -17.49 -17.34
N PHE A 145 13.59 -16.96 -16.73
CA PHE A 145 13.39 -17.15 -15.30
C PHE A 145 13.10 -18.64 -15.01
N PRO A 146 13.74 -19.23 -13.99
CA PRO A 146 13.60 -20.66 -13.73
C PRO A 146 12.20 -21.00 -13.20
N ALA A 147 11.57 -22.02 -13.78
CA ALA A 147 10.24 -22.47 -13.35
C ALA A 147 10.24 -23.03 -11.92
N GLN A 148 11.34 -23.67 -11.51
CA GLN A 148 11.52 -24.27 -10.17
C GLN A 148 12.78 -23.72 -9.52
N LEU A 149 12.83 -23.70 -8.19
CA LEU A 149 13.99 -23.24 -7.45
C LEU A 149 15.17 -24.16 -7.76
N GLY A 150 16.29 -23.56 -8.16
CA GLY A 150 17.57 -24.23 -8.38
C GLY A 150 18.68 -23.44 -7.71
N ALA A 151 19.52 -22.78 -8.51
CA ALA A 151 20.51 -21.85 -7.99
C ALA A 151 19.84 -20.59 -7.43
N VAL A 152 20.30 -20.13 -6.27
CA VAL A 152 19.82 -18.88 -5.64
C VAL A 152 20.31 -17.67 -6.45
N HIS A 153 21.60 -17.59 -6.76
CA HIS A 153 22.15 -16.52 -7.60
C HIS A 153 22.03 -16.91 -9.08
N LEU A 154 21.11 -16.26 -9.81
CA LEU A 154 20.87 -16.53 -11.23
C LEU A 154 21.86 -15.79 -12.14
N ARG A 155 22.24 -14.56 -11.74
CA ARG A 155 23.31 -13.78 -12.38
C ARG A 155 23.89 -12.80 -11.36
N SER A 156 25.21 -12.70 -11.28
CA SER A 156 25.89 -11.71 -10.46
C SER A 156 27.11 -11.16 -11.19
N GLY A 157 27.29 -9.84 -11.19
CA GLY A 157 28.43 -9.20 -11.81
C GLY A 157 28.16 -7.74 -12.19
N GLU A 158 29.15 -7.10 -12.79
CA GLU A 158 28.95 -5.79 -13.39
C GLU A 158 28.21 -5.91 -14.72
N MET A 159 27.22 -5.04 -14.94
CA MET A 159 26.49 -4.97 -16.20
C MET A 159 26.18 -3.52 -16.59
N ARG A 160 25.89 -3.29 -17.88
CA ARG A 160 25.47 -1.99 -18.41
C ARG A 160 23.97 -1.92 -18.66
N THR A 161 23.34 -3.07 -18.88
CA THR A 161 21.92 -3.18 -19.14
C THR A 161 21.34 -4.43 -18.49
N LEU A 162 20.15 -4.28 -17.92
CA LEU A 162 19.31 -5.38 -17.46
C LEU A 162 17.87 -5.11 -17.93
N ALA A 163 17.34 -5.95 -18.81
CA ALA A 163 15.94 -5.92 -19.18
C ALA A 163 15.18 -7.09 -18.56
N LEU A 164 14.02 -6.81 -17.96
CA LEU A 164 13.10 -7.80 -17.40
C LEU A 164 11.92 -7.93 -18.35
N ARG A 165 11.81 -9.08 -19.01
CA ARG A 165 10.74 -9.40 -19.96
C ARG A 165 9.72 -10.32 -19.31
N PHE A 166 8.48 -9.87 -19.27
CA PHE A 166 7.37 -10.60 -18.65
C PHE A 166 6.48 -11.26 -19.71
N ALA A 167 5.74 -12.31 -19.33
CA ALA A 167 4.96 -13.15 -20.24
C ALA A 167 3.88 -12.40 -21.06
N LEU A 168 3.50 -11.18 -20.66
CA LEU A 168 2.54 -10.32 -21.37
C LEU A 168 3.20 -9.35 -22.37
N GLY A 169 4.48 -9.55 -22.70
CA GLY A 169 5.22 -8.70 -23.65
C GLY A 169 5.67 -7.35 -23.10
N ALA A 170 5.38 -7.11 -21.82
CA ALA A 170 5.90 -5.99 -21.06
C ALA A 170 7.38 -6.16 -20.76
N GLU A 171 8.11 -5.04 -20.79
CA GLU A 171 9.55 -5.02 -20.56
C GLU A 171 9.91 -3.80 -19.71
N LEU A 172 10.67 -4.04 -18.64
CA LEU A 172 11.26 -3.01 -17.78
C LEU A 172 12.77 -3.07 -17.96
N GLU A 173 13.40 -1.96 -18.32
CA GLU A 173 14.83 -1.92 -18.60
C GLU A 173 15.54 -0.97 -17.63
N MET A 174 16.67 -1.45 -17.09
CA MET A 174 17.61 -0.70 -16.28
C MET A 174 18.89 -0.48 -17.09
N ARG A 175 19.28 0.77 -17.29
CA ARG A 175 20.51 1.16 -18.02
C ARG A 175 21.46 1.88 -17.08
N PHE A 176 22.71 1.44 -17.09
CA PHE A 176 23.77 1.97 -16.24
C PHE A 176 24.82 2.69 -17.10
N ALA A 177 25.11 3.95 -16.78
CA ALA A 177 26.11 4.74 -17.51
C ALA A 177 27.52 4.12 -17.42
N ARG A 178 27.79 3.42 -16.31
CA ARG A 178 29.04 2.70 -16.03
C ARG A 178 28.70 1.26 -15.66
N PRO A 179 29.63 0.30 -15.85
CA PRO A 179 29.45 -1.06 -15.32
C PRO A 179 29.08 -0.98 -13.85
N THR A 180 27.93 -1.55 -13.49
CA THR A 180 27.36 -1.47 -12.14
C THR A 180 27.12 -2.88 -11.63
N PRO A 181 27.56 -3.21 -10.39
CA PRO A 181 27.27 -4.50 -9.79
C PRO A 181 25.77 -4.71 -9.64
N VAL A 182 25.26 -5.79 -10.22
CA VAL A 182 23.86 -6.19 -10.11
C VAL A 182 23.78 -7.69 -9.87
N LEU A 183 22.82 -8.09 -9.03
CA LEU A 183 22.48 -9.47 -8.72
C LEU A 183 21.02 -9.74 -9.09
N VAL A 184 20.79 -10.73 -9.94
CA VAL A 184 19.48 -11.35 -10.15
C VAL A 184 19.43 -12.62 -9.30
N GLN A 185 18.49 -12.68 -8.37
CA GLN A 185 18.39 -13.71 -7.35
C GLN A 185 17.00 -14.35 -7.33
N ASP A 186 16.97 -15.65 -7.11
CA ASP A 186 15.78 -16.43 -6.79
C ASP A 186 15.67 -16.58 -5.27
N ASP A 187 14.70 -15.90 -4.65
CA ASP A 187 14.54 -15.90 -3.20
C ASP A 187 13.66 -17.04 -2.69
N ARG A 188 13.23 -18.00 -3.53
CA ARG A 188 12.24 -19.04 -3.15
C ARG A 188 12.62 -19.91 -1.95
N GLN A 189 13.89 -19.88 -1.52
CA GLN A 189 14.32 -20.46 -0.26
C GLN A 189 13.76 -19.72 0.98
N TRP A 190 13.48 -18.42 0.85
CA TRP A 190 13.04 -17.53 1.94
C TRP A 190 11.65 -16.90 1.69
N GLY A 191 11.23 -16.76 0.43
CA GLY A 191 9.95 -16.16 0.07
C GLY A 191 9.65 -16.25 -1.42
N PRO A 192 8.39 -16.04 -1.85
CA PRO A 192 7.96 -16.27 -3.23
C PRO A 192 8.35 -15.13 -4.19
N THR A 193 9.61 -14.66 -4.14
CA THR A 193 10.12 -13.55 -4.95
C THR A 193 11.33 -13.92 -5.81
N MET A 194 11.48 -13.17 -6.89
CA MET A 194 12.72 -13.00 -7.65
C MET A 194 13.18 -11.57 -7.41
N THR A 195 14.43 -11.34 -7.05
CA THR A 195 14.93 -10.00 -6.72
C THR A 195 16.04 -9.57 -7.65
N VAL A 196 15.95 -8.33 -8.13
CA VAL A 196 17.09 -7.60 -8.68
C VAL A 196 17.69 -6.74 -7.58
N ARG A 197 18.99 -6.84 -7.31
CA ARG A 197 19.73 -5.96 -6.39
C ARG A 197 20.79 -5.19 -7.17
N ILE A 198 20.76 -3.87 -7.07
CA ILE A 198 21.69 -2.94 -7.73
C ILE A 198 22.60 -2.37 -6.65
N GLY A 199 23.89 -2.71 -6.69
CA GLY A 199 24.86 -2.34 -5.68
C GLY A 199 25.86 -3.46 -5.39
N PRO A 200 26.97 -3.13 -4.70
CA PRO A 200 28.05 -4.08 -4.44
C PRO A 200 27.60 -5.25 -3.55
N GLN A 201 28.12 -6.43 -3.88
CA GLN A 201 28.19 -7.55 -2.95
C GLN A 201 29.50 -7.39 -2.14
N LEU A 202 29.40 -7.45 -0.82
CA LEU A 202 30.47 -7.13 0.11
C LEU A 202 30.87 -8.38 0.90
N ASP A 203 32.06 -8.38 1.49
CA ASP A 203 32.66 -9.54 2.16
C ASP A 203 32.15 -9.77 3.60
N GLY A 204 31.36 -8.85 4.15
CA GLY A 204 30.91 -8.87 5.55
C GLY A 204 32.01 -8.67 6.60
N GLN A 205 33.27 -8.51 6.18
CA GLN A 205 34.43 -8.35 7.07
C GLN A 205 34.91 -6.91 7.09
N THR A 206 34.95 -6.27 5.92
CA THR A 206 35.42 -4.90 5.74
C THR A 206 34.34 -3.92 6.16
N GLU A 207 34.70 -2.98 7.03
CA GLU A 207 33.79 -1.92 7.46
C GLU A 207 33.59 -0.88 6.36
N TRP A 208 32.32 -0.58 6.08
CA TRP A 208 31.96 0.60 5.33
C TRP A 208 32.05 1.82 6.26
N PRO A 209 32.88 2.83 5.95
CA PRO A 209 33.09 3.97 6.84
C PRO A 209 31.83 4.83 7.04
N ALA A 210 31.69 5.41 8.23
CA ALA A 210 30.69 6.44 8.48
C ALA A 210 30.85 7.62 7.52
N GLY A 211 29.74 8.18 7.05
CA GLY A 211 29.71 9.34 6.16
C GLY A 211 30.14 9.06 4.71
N ARG A 212 30.64 7.86 4.38
CA ARG A 212 30.97 7.48 3.01
C ARG A 212 29.69 7.09 2.26
N SER A 213 29.26 7.90 1.31
CA SER A 213 28.11 7.59 0.47
C SER A 213 28.41 6.48 -0.55
N LEU A 214 27.49 5.53 -0.70
CA LEU A 214 27.35 4.73 -1.92
C LEU A 214 26.42 5.48 -2.88
N LEU A 215 26.86 5.69 -4.12
CA LEU A 215 26.04 6.24 -5.20
C LEU A 215 25.61 5.14 -6.16
N ILE A 216 24.31 5.05 -6.42
CA ILE A 216 23.71 4.13 -7.39
C ILE A 216 22.89 4.97 -8.37
N GLU A 217 23.32 4.99 -9.64
CA GLU A 217 22.72 5.80 -10.69
C GLU A 217 22.32 4.92 -11.87
N PHE A 218 21.07 5.03 -12.32
CA PHE A 218 20.57 4.29 -13.47
C PHE A 218 19.33 4.93 -14.06
N THR A 219 19.07 4.60 -15.32
CA THR A 219 17.83 4.93 -16.00
C THR A 219 16.91 3.71 -15.99
N LEU A 220 15.66 3.91 -15.59
CA LEU A 220 14.59 2.92 -15.58
C LEU A 220 13.54 3.28 -16.64
N THR A 221 13.36 2.44 -17.65
CA THR A 221 12.37 2.66 -18.72
C THR A 221 11.44 1.47 -18.86
N ALA A 222 10.26 1.72 -19.45
CA ALA A 222 9.28 0.68 -19.73
C ALA A 222 8.90 0.68 -21.20
N LYS A 223 8.86 -0.50 -21.82
CA LYS A 223 8.33 -0.65 -23.17
C LYS A 223 6.84 -0.30 -23.18
N GLY A 224 6.47 0.70 -23.99
CA GLY A 224 5.12 1.27 -24.00
C GLY A 224 4.93 2.46 -23.05
N GLY A 225 6.00 2.96 -22.43
CA GLY A 225 6.00 4.14 -21.58
C GLY A 225 5.71 3.85 -20.11
N MET A 226 6.05 4.81 -19.26
CA MET A 226 5.86 4.77 -17.82
C MET A 226 5.06 5.98 -17.34
N GLU A 227 3.93 5.75 -16.66
CA GLU A 227 3.21 6.78 -15.94
C GLU A 227 3.88 7.02 -14.58
N VAL A 228 4.33 8.24 -14.29
CA VAL A 228 4.98 8.59 -13.03
C VAL A 228 4.05 9.47 -12.18
N ILE A 229 3.73 8.98 -10.99
CA ILE A 229 2.92 9.67 -9.98
C ILE A 229 3.75 9.87 -8.71
N GLU A 230 3.62 11.03 -8.08
CA GLU A 230 4.21 11.31 -6.77
C GLU A 230 3.14 11.09 -5.69
N ASP A 231 3.42 10.22 -4.72
CA ASP A 231 2.52 9.88 -3.61
C ASP A 231 2.62 10.95 -2.53
N GLY A 232 2.01 12.10 -2.81
CA GLY A 232 1.92 13.25 -1.92
C GLY A 232 0.55 13.37 -1.24
N PRO A 233 0.41 14.26 -0.24
CA PRO A 233 -0.87 14.48 0.41
C PRO A 233 -1.93 14.93 -0.60
N VAL A 234 -3.00 14.15 -0.71
CA VAL A 234 -4.19 14.54 -1.49
C VAL A 234 -4.99 15.51 -0.65
N THR A 235 -5.19 16.73 -1.16
CA THR A 235 -6.08 17.71 -0.55
C THR A 235 -7.44 17.65 -1.24
N ILE A 236 -8.48 17.33 -0.48
CA ILE A 236 -9.86 17.52 -0.91
C ILE A 236 -10.24 18.95 -0.51
N ALA A 237 -10.53 19.79 -1.50
CA ALA A 237 -10.99 21.16 -1.29
C ALA A 237 -12.42 21.31 -1.81
N ALA A 238 -13.22 22.11 -1.10
CA ALA A 238 -14.57 22.43 -1.53
C ALA A 238 -14.55 23.24 -2.84
N GLY A 239 -14.98 22.62 -3.93
CA GLY A 239 -15.19 23.28 -5.23
C GLY A 239 -16.60 23.86 -5.37
N ARG A 240 -16.93 24.37 -6.56
CA ARG A 240 -18.29 24.90 -6.86
C ARG A 240 -19.39 23.84 -6.79
N GLU A 241 -19.03 22.58 -6.99
CA GLU A 241 -19.94 21.43 -6.90
C GLU A 241 -19.94 20.79 -5.50
N TRP A 242 -19.17 21.35 -4.55
CA TRP A 242 -19.15 20.86 -3.18
C TRP A 242 -20.41 21.33 -2.45
N LEU A 243 -21.29 20.38 -2.10
CA LEU A 243 -22.46 20.64 -1.29
C LEU A 243 -22.16 20.25 0.17
N PRO A 244 -21.94 21.22 1.08
CA PRO A 244 -21.74 20.89 2.49
C PRO A 244 -23.05 20.36 3.07
N LEU A 245 -23.00 19.19 3.70
CA LEU A 245 -24.11 18.67 4.48
C LEU A 245 -23.90 19.07 5.94
N ASP A 246 -24.83 19.85 6.47
CA ASP A 246 -24.89 20.15 7.90
C ASP A 246 -25.51 18.95 8.63
N VAL A 247 -24.65 18.02 9.04
CA VAL A 247 -25.07 16.78 9.69
C VAL A 247 -25.20 17.01 11.19
N ASP A 248 -26.43 17.14 11.67
CA ASP A 248 -26.74 17.04 13.08
C ASP A 248 -27.01 15.56 13.45
N LEU A 249 -26.29 15.06 14.46
CA LEU A 249 -26.42 13.70 14.97
C LEU A 249 -27.42 13.62 16.13
N GLU A 250 -27.97 14.74 16.58
CA GLU A 250 -28.97 14.77 17.64
C GLU A 250 -30.36 14.39 17.12
N ILE A 251 -31.04 13.51 17.86
CA ILE A 251 -32.39 13.08 17.52
C ILE A 251 -33.37 13.92 18.31
N GLN A 252 -34.23 14.67 17.62
CA GLN A 252 -35.28 15.45 18.25
C GLN A 252 -36.27 14.55 19.02
N ALA A 253 -36.63 14.98 20.24
CA ALA A 253 -37.53 14.22 21.13
C ALA A 253 -38.92 14.04 20.51
N GLY A 254 -39.43 12.81 20.55
CA GLY A 254 -40.73 12.44 20.00
C GLY A 254 -40.81 12.47 18.47
N SER A 255 -39.70 12.69 17.77
CA SER A 255 -39.66 12.62 16.31
C SER A 255 -39.81 11.18 15.81
N ALA A 256 -39.99 11.02 14.49
CA ALA A 256 -40.05 9.69 13.87
C ALA A 256 -38.76 8.86 14.04
N LEU A 257 -37.64 9.51 14.36
CA LEU A 257 -36.35 8.84 14.62
C LEU A 257 -36.10 8.60 16.12
N ASP A 258 -36.99 9.05 17.01
CA ASP A 258 -36.88 8.82 18.44
C ASP A 258 -37.50 7.47 18.83
N PHE A 259 -36.63 6.47 18.98
CA PHE A 259 -36.96 5.11 19.37
C PHE A 259 -36.89 4.86 20.87
N SER A 260 -36.73 5.91 21.69
CA SER A 260 -36.70 5.79 23.15
C SER A 260 -37.95 5.12 23.74
N LYS A 261 -39.07 5.12 23.01
CA LYS A 261 -40.34 4.47 23.40
C LYS A 261 -40.57 3.08 22.77
N LEU A 262 -39.77 2.69 21.78
CA LEU A 262 -39.95 1.43 21.05
C LEU A 262 -39.22 0.26 21.69
N VAL A 263 -38.03 0.52 22.23
CA VAL A 263 -37.22 -0.50 22.91
C VAL A 263 -37.56 -0.49 24.41
N PRO A 264 -37.81 -1.64 25.05
CA PRO A 264 -38.00 -1.69 26.50
C PRO A 264 -36.72 -1.27 27.22
N TRP A 265 -36.79 -0.19 27.99
CA TRP A 265 -35.69 0.30 28.83
C TRP A 265 -35.95 0.00 30.29
N HIS A 266 -34.88 -0.32 31.01
CA HIS A 266 -34.92 -0.53 32.46
C HIS A 266 -33.88 0.39 33.08
N ALA A 267 -34.36 1.39 33.81
CA ALA A 267 -33.53 2.33 34.54
C ALA A 267 -33.74 2.16 36.05
N PRO A 268 -32.67 2.17 36.86
CA PRO A 268 -31.26 2.12 36.44
C PRO A 268 -30.90 0.75 35.84
N ALA A 269 -29.78 0.70 35.09
CA ALA A 269 -29.21 -0.55 34.62
C ALA A 269 -28.99 -1.50 35.81
N GLY A 270 -29.42 -2.76 35.67
CA GLY A 270 -29.35 -3.77 36.73
C GLY A 270 -30.59 -3.84 37.65
N ALA A 271 -31.61 -2.97 37.48
CA ALA A 271 -32.83 -3.00 38.29
C ALA A 271 -33.58 -4.36 38.27
N LEU A 272 -33.45 -5.13 37.18
CA LEU A 272 -34.07 -6.45 37.03
C LEU A 272 -33.13 -7.62 37.39
N GLY A 273 -31.95 -7.34 37.95
CA GLY A 273 -30.91 -8.32 38.22
C GLY A 273 -30.04 -8.60 37.00
N ARG A 274 -29.14 -9.59 37.13
CA ARG A 274 -28.21 -9.98 36.06
C ARG A 274 -28.93 -10.61 34.87
N VAL A 275 -28.29 -10.54 33.71
CA VAL A 275 -28.73 -11.27 32.51
C VAL A 275 -28.35 -12.74 32.65
N VAL A 276 -29.29 -13.63 32.36
CA VAL A 276 -29.13 -15.09 32.41
C VAL A 276 -29.57 -15.69 31.08
N ALA A 277 -28.84 -16.69 30.59
CA ALA A 277 -29.27 -17.48 29.45
C ALA A 277 -30.31 -18.53 29.90
N ARG A 278 -31.47 -18.56 29.24
CA ARG A 278 -32.50 -19.60 29.41
C ARG A 278 -32.91 -20.14 28.05
N GLY A 279 -32.47 -21.35 27.73
CA GLY A 279 -32.63 -21.93 26.40
C GLY A 279 -32.00 -21.00 25.34
N PRO A 280 -32.72 -20.64 24.26
CA PRO A 280 -32.22 -19.78 23.20
C PRO A 280 -32.35 -18.27 23.49
N HIS A 281 -32.73 -17.87 24.71
CA HIS A 281 -33.04 -16.49 25.05
C HIS A 281 -32.19 -15.96 26.21
N PHE A 282 -31.94 -14.66 26.18
CA PHE A 282 -31.53 -13.92 27.38
C PHE A 282 -32.76 -13.49 28.16
N VAL A 283 -32.69 -13.52 29.48
CA VAL A 283 -33.70 -13.01 30.41
C VAL A 283 -33.01 -12.27 31.56
N PHE A 284 -33.75 -11.44 32.28
CA PHE A 284 -33.28 -10.91 33.55
C PHE A 284 -33.66 -11.85 34.71
N GLU A 285 -32.82 -11.92 35.74
CA GLU A 285 -33.01 -12.79 36.90
C GLU A 285 -34.39 -12.62 37.57
N ARG A 286 -34.86 -11.37 37.72
CA ARG A 286 -36.17 -11.06 38.33
C ARG A 286 -37.35 -11.15 37.35
N GLN A 287 -37.10 -11.38 36.06
CA GLN A 287 -38.12 -11.57 35.04
C GLN A 287 -37.81 -12.78 34.16
N PRO A 288 -37.79 -13.99 34.74
CA PRO A 288 -37.28 -15.19 34.06
C PRO A 288 -38.15 -15.67 32.88
N ASN A 289 -39.39 -15.17 32.78
CA ASN A 289 -40.35 -15.54 31.73
C ASN A 289 -40.45 -14.50 30.61
N SER A 290 -39.64 -13.44 30.66
CA SER A 290 -39.64 -12.35 29.69
C SER A 290 -38.32 -12.29 28.94
N PRO A 291 -38.25 -12.81 27.69
CA PRO A 291 -37.06 -12.68 26.85
C PRO A 291 -36.67 -11.22 26.63
N VAL A 292 -35.37 -10.92 26.71
CA VAL A 292 -34.80 -9.62 26.36
C VAL A 292 -33.92 -9.74 25.11
N ARG A 293 -33.99 -8.72 24.24
CA ARG A 293 -33.09 -8.55 23.10
C ARG A 293 -32.20 -7.34 23.35
N PHE A 294 -30.92 -7.50 23.03
CA PHE A 294 -29.94 -6.43 23.12
C PHE A 294 -29.64 -5.86 21.73
N TYR A 295 -29.83 -4.55 21.58
CA TYR A 295 -29.45 -3.77 20.41
C TYR A 295 -28.21 -2.98 20.78
N GLY A 296 -27.08 -3.33 20.18
CA GLY A 296 -25.77 -2.90 20.62
C GLY A 296 -25.12 -1.83 19.74
N PHE A 297 -24.41 -0.91 20.37
CA PHE A 297 -23.45 0.01 19.74
C PHE A 297 -22.02 -0.36 20.14
N ASN A 298 -21.03 -0.15 19.27
CA ASN A 298 -19.61 -0.39 19.59
C ASN A 298 -18.86 0.93 19.79
N LEU A 299 -18.14 1.05 20.89
CA LEU A 299 -17.10 2.06 21.07
C LEU A 299 -15.75 1.41 20.80
N CYS A 300 -15.02 1.91 19.80
CA CYS A 300 -13.74 1.34 19.35
C CYS A 300 -12.63 2.39 19.45
N PHE A 301 -11.42 1.95 19.83
CA PHE A 301 -10.22 2.80 19.88
C PHE A 301 -10.45 4.06 20.72
N SER A 302 -10.18 5.24 20.15
CA SER A 302 -10.29 6.51 20.87
C SER A 302 -11.72 6.92 21.22
N ALA A 303 -12.74 6.27 20.65
CA ALA A 303 -14.15 6.61 20.90
C ALA A 303 -14.59 6.40 22.36
N GLN A 304 -13.84 5.65 23.15
CA GLN A 304 -14.13 5.42 24.57
C GLN A 304 -13.54 6.49 25.52
N TYR A 305 -12.75 7.45 25.01
CA TYR A 305 -12.16 8.53 25.79
C TYR A 305 -12.92 9.84 25.58
N LEU A 306 -14.10 9.92 26.16
CA LEU A 306 -15.00 11.08 26.06
C LEU A 306 -14.96 11.92 27.34
N SER A 307 -15.21 13.22 27.20
CA SER A 307 -15.51 14.08 28.35
C SER A 307 -16.81 13.63 29.03
N LYS A 308 -17.05 14.09 30.26
CA LYS A 308 -18.31 13.80 30.95
C LYS A 308 -19.51 14.31 30.15
N GLU A 309 -19.43 15.52 29.62
CA GLU A 309 -20.48 16.17 28.84
C GLU A 309 -20.77 15.38 27.55
N GLU A 310 -19.73 14.85 26.90
CA GLU A 310 -19.86 13.98 25.74
C GLU A 310 -20.49 12.64 26.09
N CYS A 311 -20.16 12.06 27.26
CA CYS A 311 -20.80 10.84 27.75
C CYS A 311 -22.29 11.02 27.99
N ASP A 312 -22.70 12.13 28.62
CA ASP A 312 -24.11 12.45 28.88
C ASP A 312 -24.90 12.57 27.55
N ARG A 313 -24.33 13.30 26.58
CA ARG A 313 -24.90 13.43 25.23
C ARG A 313 -24.98 12.10 24.49
N LEU A 314 -23.92 11.29 24.56
CA LEU A 314 -23.90 9.99 23.89
C LEU A 314 -24.95 9.05 24.50
N ALA A 315 -25.11 9.03 25.82
CA ALA A 315 -26.11 8.19 26.48
C ALA A 315 -27.53 8.55 26.02
N GLU A 316 -27.87 9.84 25.98
CA GLU A 316 -29.15 10.32 25.48
C GLU A 316 -29.36 9.97 24.00
N ARG A 317 -28.33 10.16 23.16
CA ARG A 317 -28.39 9.79 21.74
C ARG A 317 -28.62 8.30 21.55
N LEU A 318 -27.86 7.45 22.23
CA LEU A 318 -28.01 6.00 22.16
C LEU A 318 -29.40 5.56 22.61
N GLN A 319 -29.96 6.20 23.63
CA GLN A 319 -31.33 5.96 24.05
C GLN A 319 -32.34 6.28 22.96
N ARG A 320 -32.23 7.47 22.34
CA ARG A 320 -33.11 7.89 21.25
C ARG A 320 -32.94 7.04 20.00
N MET A 321 -31.75 6.47 19.77
CA MET A 321 -31.50 5.50 18.70
C MET A 321 -32.03 4.09 19.00
N GLY A 322 -32.47 3.78 20.22
CA GLY A 322 -32.96 2.45 20.60
C GLY A 322 -31.89 1.47 21.09
N TYR A 323 -30.66 1.92 21.38
CA TYR A 323 -29.56 1.04 21.78
C TYR A 323 -29.51 0.75 23.29
N ASN A 324 -29.96 -0.43 23.70
CA ASN A 324 -29.95 -0.83 25.12
C ASN A 324 -28.68 -1.57 25.58
N ALA A 325 -27.66 -1.64 24.73
CA ALA A 325 -26.35 -2.20 25.07
C ALA A 325 -25.21 -1.43 24.38
N VAL A 326 -24.05 -1.38 25.05
CA VAL A 326 -22.81 -0.86 24.49
C VAL A 326 -21.71 -1.90 24.66
N ARG A 327 -20.97 -2.17 23.58
CA ARG A 327 -19.76 -2.98 23.59
C ARG A 327 -18.54 -2.06 23.54
N PHE A 328 -17.74 -2.09 24.59
CA PHE A 328 -16.44 -1.44 24.61
C PHE A 328 -15.41 -2.36 23.96
N HIS A 329 -14.97 -1.99 22.76
CA HIS A 329 -13.96 -2.71 22.00
C HIS A 329 -12.58 -2.14 22.31
N HIS A 330 -11.92 -2.76 23.28
CA HIS A 330 -10.51 -2.53 23.55
C HIS A 330 -9.69 -3.66 22.92
N HIS A 331 -8.68 -3.27 22.15
CA HIS A 331 -7.47 -4.05 21.97
C HIS A 331 -6.42 -3.39 22.86
N GLU A 332 -5.71 -4.18 23.67
CA GLU A 332 -4.40 -3.76 24.22
C GLU A 332 -3.36 -3.71 23.10
#